data_AF-A0A368U9J1-F1
#
_entry.id   AF-A0A368U9J1-F1
#
_cell.length_a   1.000
_cell.length_b   1.000
_cell.length_c   1.000
_cell.angle_alpha   90.00
_cell.angle_beta   90.00
_cell.angle_gamma   90.00
#
_symmetry.space_group_name_H-M   'P 1'
#
loop_
_entity.id
_entity.type
_entity.pdbx_description
1 polymer ?
#
loop_
_entity_poly.entity_id
_entity_poly.type
_entity_poly.pdbx_seq_one_letter_code
_entity_poly.pdbx_strand_id
1 'polypeptide(L)'
;MSHNPAPFQLVRVQMTYREDEKDSFQIMVPVDQDGRICVDEFYGHFIDEGEMYPVLIAEDGEGDTVLRYLVDWGWGEKSCTHIEILSRPLAINQEVWREDVSSNGRDRYCYEIRSITPLL
;
A
#
# COMPACT_ATOMS: atom_id res chain seq x y z
N MET A 1 13.75 -27.14 7.70
CA MET A 1 13.42 -26.44 8.96
C MET A 1 12.17 -25.64 8.67
N SER A 2 11.03 -25.95 9.31
CA SER A 2 9.84 -25.12 9.14
C SER A 2 10.06 -23.83 9.94
N HIS A 3 10.29 -22.71 9.26
CA HIS A 3 10.18 -21.42 9.90
C HIS A 3 8.72 -21.26 10.32
N ASN A 4 8.44 -21.35 11.62
CA ASN A 4 7.22 -20.73 12.12
C ASN A 4 7.37 -19.23 11.78
N PRO A 5 6.47 -18.64 10.98
CA PRO A 5 6.51 -17.21 10.77
C PRO A 5 6.40 -16.53 12.14
N ALA A 6 7.15 -15.43 12.32
CA ALA A 6 6.98 -14.58 13.49
C ALA A 6 5.49 -14.22 13.62
N PRO A 7 4.96 -14.06 14.85
CA PRO A 7 3.57 -13.67 15.03
C PRO A 7 3.34 -12.33 14.33
N PHE A 8 2.41 -12.33 13.38
CA PHE A 8 1.94 -11.13 12.67
C PHE A 8 0.43 -11.01 12.85
N GLN A 9 -0.09 -9.80 12.73
CA GLN A 9 -1.51 -9.54 12.60
C GLN A 9 -1.81 -9.10 11.17
N LEU A 10 -2.72 -9.77 10.49
CA LEU A 10 -3.20 -9.28 9.20
C LEU A 10 -4.12 -8.10 9.44
N VAL A 11 -3.90 -6.97 8.77
CA VAL A 11 -4.78 -5.80 8.86
C VAL A 11 -5.28 -5.38 7.49
N ARG A 12 -6.51 -4.87 7.44
CA ARG A 12 -7.05 -4.11 6.31
C ARG A 12 -6.84 -2.63 6.59
N VAL A 13 -6.09 -1.97 5.71
CA VAL A 13 -5.87 -0.53 5.76
C VAL A 13 -6.72 0.10 4.66
N GLN A 14 -7.59 1.04 5.01
CA GLN A 14 -8.35 1.83 4.05
C GLN A 14 -7.77 3.23 4.00
N MET A 15 -7.48 3.68 2.79
CA MET A 15 -6.90 4.99 2.51
C MET A 15 -7.77 5.73 1.52
N THR A 16 -7.82 7.05 1.66
CA THR A 16 -8.63 7.91 0.78
C THR A 16 -7.74 8.99 0.19
N TYR A 17 -7.89 9.27 -1.10
CA TYR A 17 -7.17 10.35 -1.75
C TYR A 17 -7.60 11.69 -1.17
N ARG A 18 -6.64 12.58 -0.88
CA ARG A 18 -6.93 13.85 -0.19
C ARG A 18 -7.69 14.86 -1.04
N GLU A 19 -7.63 14.75 -2.37
CA GLU A 19 -8.29 15.71 -3.28
C GLU A 19 -9.63 15.21 -3.81
N ASP A 20 -9.85 13.89 -3.85
CA ASP A 20 -11.15 13.27 -4.19
C ASP A 20 -11.43 12.04 -3.31
N GLU A 21 -12.43 12.13 -2.45
CA GLU A 21 -12.77 11.04 -1.54
C GLU A 21 -13.39 9.81 -2.21
N LYS A 22 -13.78 9.91 -3.49
CA LYS A 22 -14.24 8.77 -4.28
C LYS A 22 -13.11 7.82 -4.63
N ASP A 23 -11.88 8.34 -4.67
CA ASP A 23 -10.69 7.55 -4.94
C ASP A 23 -10.17 7.00 -3.62
N SER A 24 -10.20 5.68 -3.50
CA SER A 24 -9.72 5.01 -2.31
C SER A 24 -8.80 3.86 -2.66
N PHE A 25 -7.94 3.53 -1.70
CA PHE A 25 -6.98 2.47 -1.85
C PHE A 25 -7.00 1.62 -0.60
N GLN A 26 -7.22 0.31 -0.78
CA GLN A 26 -7.33 -0.63 0.31
C GLN A 26 -6.24 -1.68 0.20
N ILE A 27 -5.44 -1.87 1.24
CA ILE A 27 -4.42 -2.91 1.30
C ILE A 27 -4.71 -3.91 2.42
N MET A 28 -4.32 -5.16 2.22
CA MET A 28 -4.37 -6.22 3.23
C MET A 28 -2.95 -6.64 3.52
N VAL A 29 -2.40 -6.22 4.65
CA VAL A 29 -0.97 -6.33 4.93
C VAL A 29 -0.72 -6.90 6.33
N PRO A 30 0.20 -7.87 6.47
CA PRO A 30 0.73 -8.30 7.76
C PRO A 30 1.52 -7.18 8.46
N VAL A 31 1.24 -6.99 9.75
CA VAL A 31 2.03 -6.14 10.63
C VAL A 31 2.65 -6.93 11.78
N ASP A 32 3.81 -6.50 12.24
CA ASP A 32 4.48 -7.03 13.43
C ASP A 32 3.78 -6.60 14.74
N GLN A 33 4.36 -6.99 15.88
CA GLN A 33 3.84 -6.65 17.21
C GLN A 33 3.84 -5.15 17.51
N ASP A 34 4.66 -4.37 16.80
CA ASP A 34 4.73 -2.91 16.92
C ASP A 34 3.79 -2.20 15.93
N GLY A 35 3.10 -2.94 15.05
CA GLY A 35 2.19 -2.40 14.03
C GLY A 35 2.89 -1.92 12.75
N ARG A 36 4.15 -2.33 12.52
CA ARG A 36 4.91 -2.03 11.29
C ARG A 36 4.62 -3.09 10.25
N ILE A 37 4.56 -2.70 8.97
CA ILE A 37 4.51 -3.65 7.85
C ILE A 37 5.76 -4.54 7.92
N CYS A 38 5.58 -5.86 7.81
CA CYS A 38 6.64 -6.85 8.01
C CYS A 38 6.75 -7.90 6.89
N VAL A 39 6.32 -7.52 5.68
CA VAL A 39 6.40 -8.37 4.48
C VAL A 39 6.80 -7.58 3.25
N ASP A 40 7.47 -8.27 2.34
CA ASP A 40 7.96 -7.69 1.09
C ASP A 40 6.87 -7.67 0.01
N GLU A 41 5.80 -8.48 0.15
CA GLU A 41 4.71 -8.59 -0.83
C GLU A 41 3.34 -8.72 -0.15
N PHE A 42 2.34 -8.02 -0.67
CA PHE A 42 0.95 -8.09 -0.21
C PHE A 42 -0.06 -7.66 -1.29
N TYR A 43 -1.35 -7.81 -0.99
CA TYR A 43 -2.44 -7.52 -1.93
C TYR A 43 -3.13 -6.20 -1.59
N GLY A 44 -3.68 -5.56 -2.62
CA GLY A 44 -4.54 -4.40 -2.47
C GLY A 44 -5.61 -4.33 -3.53
N HIS A 45 -6.48 -3.33 -3.41
CA HIS A 45 -7.42 -2.94 -4.44
C HIS A 45 -7.47 -1.42 -4.50
N PHE A 46 -7.28 -0.86 -5.70
CA PHE A 46 -7.60 0.52 -5.99
C PHE A 46 -9.08 0.64 -6.32
N ILE A 47 -9.73 1.69 -5.84
CA ILE A 47 -11.15 1.96 -6.08
C ILE A 47 -11.24 3.36 -6.69
N ASP A 48 -11.73 3.41 -7.92
CA ASP A 48 -11.90 4.62 -8.73
C ASP A 48 -13.35 4.68 -9.21
N GLU A 49 -14.06 5.74 -8.88
CA GLU A 49 -15.50 5.92 -9.16
C GLU A 49 -16.40 4.70 -8.81
N GLY A 50 -15.97 3.88 -7.84
CA GLY A 50 -16.70 2.67 -7.41
C GLY A 50 -16.33 1.38 -8.16
N GLU A 51 -15.47 1.46 -9.17
CA GLU A 51 -14.85 0.30 -9.81
C GLU A 51 -13.64 -0.17 -9.01
N MET A 52 -13.43 -1.49 -8.93
CA MET A 52 -12.39 -2.09 -8.11
C MET A 52 -11.32 -2.76 -8.98
N TYR A 53 -10.07 -2.37 -8.76
CA TYR A 53 -8.90 -2.82 -9.49
C TYR A 53 -7.98 -3.57 -8.53
N PRO A 54 -7.91 -4.91 -8.59
CA PRO A 54 -7.00 -5.69 -7.75
C PRO A 54 -5.55 -5.42 -8.15
N VAL A 55 -4.67 -5.36 -7.16
CA VAL A 55 -3.24 -5.12 -7.36
C VAL A 55 -2.38 -6.03 -6.49
N LEU A 56 -1.23 -6.41 -7.02
CA LEU A 56 -0.14 -6.99 -6.25
C LEU A 56 0.86 -5.87 -5.93
N ILE A 57 1.35 -5.83 -4.70
CA ILE A 57 2.23 -4.78 -4.20
C ILE A 57 3.47 -5.48 -3.67
N ALA A 58 4.63 -5.19 -4.26
CA ALA A 58 5.89 -5.85 -3.94
C ALA A 58 6.99 -4.81 -3.68
N GLU A 59 7.89 -5.10 -2.76
CA GLU A 59 8.96 -4.21 -2.36
C GLU A 59 9.87 -3.88 -3.55
N ASP A 60 10.12 -2.58 -3.75
CA ASP A 60 11.09 -2.05 -4.72
C ASP A 60 12.44 -1.74 -4.04
N GLY A 61 12.39 -1.45 -2.73
CA GLY A 61 13.54 -1.30 -1.85
C GLY A 61 13.22 -0.54 -0.56
N GLU A 62 14.07 -0.71 0.45
CA GLU A 62 13.98 0.01 1.72
C GLU A 62 14.76 1.33 1.69
N GLY A 63 14.12 2.42 2.12
CA GLY A 63 14.82 3.62 2.60
C GLY A 63 14.70 3.71 4.12
N ASP A 64 15.67 4.35 4.79
CA ASP A 64 15.69 4.45 6.26
C ASP A 64 14.40 5.05 6.86
N THR A 65 13.65 5.84 6.10
CA THR A 65 12.43 6.54 6.56
C THR A 65 11.15 6.08 5.87
N VAL A 66 11.24 5.39 4.73
CA VAL A 66 10.10 5.01 3.88
C VAL A 66 10.29 3.60 3.33
N LEU A 67 9.21 2.83 3.34
CA LEU A 67 9.08 1.59 2.59
C LEU A 67 8.51 1.93 1.21
N ARG A 68 9.20 1.48 0.16
CA ARG A 68 8.77 1.72 -1.22
C ARG A 68 8.38 0.41 -1.87
N TYR A 69 7.19 0.41 -2.46
CA TYR A 69 6.64 -0.75 -3.16
C TYR A 69 6.31 -0.39 -4.60
N LEU A 70 6.51 -1.34 -5.50
CA LEU A 70 5.97 -1.36 -6.85
C LEU A 70 4.56 -1.96 -6.83
N VAL A 71 3.67 -1.40 -7.64
CA VAL A 71 2.32 -1.89 -7.88
C VAL A 71 2.27 -2.58 -9.23
N ASP A 72 1.89 -3.86 -9.23
CA ASP A 72 1.53 -4.60 -10.42
C ASP A 72 0.00 -4.62 -10.56
N TRP A 73 -0.48 -3.87 -11.54
CA TRP A 73 -1.90 -3.79 -11.95
C TRP A 73 -2.37 -5.03 -12.72
N GLY A 74 -1.44 -5.90 -13.13
CA GLY A 74 -1.68 -7.03 -14.01
C GLY A 74 -1.78 -6.63 -15.48
N TRP A 75 -2.37 -7.52 -16.28
CA TRP A 75 -2.72 -7.29 -17.70
C TRP A 75 -1.57 -6.86 -18.63
N GLY A 76 -0.31 -7.04 -18.21
CA GLY A 76 0.86 -6.65 -18.99
C GLY A 76 1.03 -5.13 -19.09
N GLU A 77 0.49 -4.39 -18.12
CA GLU A 77 0.63 -2.94 -18.04
C GLU A 77 2.11 -2.53 -17.93
N LYS A 78 2.49 -1.46 -18.64
CA LYS A 78 3.87 -0.97 -18.72
C LYS A 78 4.11 0.29 -17.89
N SER A 79 3.07 0.82 -17.25
CA SER A 79 3.20 1.92 -16.30
C SER A 79 3.97 1.43 -15.08
N CYS A 80 4.70 2.34 -14.45
CA CYS A 80 5.45 2.05 -13.25
C CYS A 80 4.81 2.85 -12.11
N THR A 81 4.05 2.16 -11.27
CA THR A 81 3.39 2.77 -10.11
C THR A 81 4.14 2.39 -8.85
N HIS A 82 4.46 3.38 -8.02
CA HIS A 82 5.05 3.17 -6.70
C HIS A 82 4.11 3.64 -5.59
N ILE A 83 4.23 3.00 -4.43
CA ILE A 83 3.65 3.46 -3.18
C ILE A 83 4.76 3.67 -2.16
N GLU A 84 4.73 4.81 -1.47
CA GLU A 84 5.62 5.13 -0.37
C GLU A 84 4.83 5.21 0.94
N ILE A 85 5.24 4.42 1.93
CA ILE A 85 4.66 4.39 3.28
C ILE A 85 5.79 4.63 4.28
N LEU A 86 5.56 5.44 5.33
CA LEU A 86 6.57 5.67 6.36
C LEU A 86 6.99 4.35 7.04
N SER A 87 8.30 4.16 7.25
CA SER A 87 8.89 2.98 7.92
C SER A 87 8.70 3.06 9.45
N ARG A 88 7.45 3.01 9.88
CA ARG A 88 7.01 3.11 11.28
C ARG A 88 5.65 2.42 11.46
N PRO A 89 5.14 2.26 12.70
CA PRO A 89 3.82 1.71 12.92
C PRO A 89 2.74 2.47 12.14
N LEU A 90 1.80 1.72 11.54
CA LEU A 90 0.68 2.31 10.82
C LEU A 90 -0.22 3.12 11.76
N ALA A 91 -0.60 4.31 11.35
CA ALA A 91 -1.47 5.19 12.13
C ALA A 91 -2.56 5.83 11.27
N ILE A 92 -3.71 6.10 11.89
CA ILE A 92 -4.76 6.93 11.28
C ILE A 92 -4.21 8.34 11.01
N ASN A 93 -4.63 8.95 9.90
CA ASN A 93 -4.15 10.22 9.36
C ASN A 93 -2.71 10.19 8.83
N GLN A 94 -2.07 9.02 8.76
CA GLN A 94 -0.76 8.90 8.12
C GLN A 94 -0.91 9.04 6.60
N GLU A 95 0.00 9.81 6.00
CA GLU A 95 0.10 9.97 4.56
C GLU A 95 0.76 8.75 3.90
N VAL A 96 0.23 8.39 2.74
CA VAL A 96 0.75 7.38 1.82
C VAL A 96 0.79 8.00 0.44
N TRP A 97 1.94 7.94 -0.22
CA TRP A 97 2.10 8.56 -1.54
C TRP A 97 2.06 7.52 -2.63
N ARG A 98 1.21 7.73 -3.65
CA ARG A 98 1.29 7.00 -4.92
C ARG A 98 2.03 7.86 -5.94
N GLU A 99 2.92 7.26 -6.71
CA GLU A 99 3.59 7.90 -7.83
C GLU A 99 3.43 7.05 -9.08
N ASP A 100 2.78 7.59 -10.10
CA ASP A 100 2.60 6.94 -11.40
C ASP A 100 3.63 7.53 -12.38
N VAL A 101 4.47 6.67 -12.94
CA VAL A 101 5.52 7.05 -13.90
C VAL A 101 5.20 6.46 -15.26
N SER A 102 5.12 7.33 -16.26
CA SER A 102 4.91 6.96 -17.66
C SER A 102 5.88 7.70 -18.58
N SER A 103 5.82 7.43 -19.88
CA SER A 103 6.59 8.20 -20.88
C SER A 103 6.25 9.69 -20.91
N ASN A 104 5.05 10.05 -20.44
CA ASN A 104 4.50 11.40 -20.56
C ASN A 104 4.74 12.24 -19.31
N GLY A 105 5.27 11.66 -18.23
CA GLY A 105 5.51 12.38 -16.99
C GLY A 105 5.37 11.50 -15.76
N ARG A 106 5.25 12.20 -14.63
CA ARG A 106 5.14 11.64 -13.29
C ARG A 106 4.03 12.36 -12.56
N ASP A 107 3.04 11.60 -12.10
CA ASP A 107 1.93 12.10 -11.29
C ASP A 107 2.05 11.58 -9.86
N ARG A 108 1.80 12.43 -8.86
CA ARG A 108 1.85 12.06 -7.44
C ARG A 108 0.54 12.34 -6.75
N TYR A 109 0.09 11.38 -5.95
CA TYR A 109 -1.18 11.40 -5.24
C TYR A 109 -0.95 11.13 -3.76
N CYS A 110 -1.54 11.97 -2.90
CA CYS A 110 -1.45 11.83 -1.45
C CYS A 110 -2.71 11.17 -0.91
N TYR A 111 -2.58 9.94 -0.41
CA TYR A 111 -3.62 9.24 0.32
C TYR A 111 -3.43 9.41 1.82
N GLU A 112 -4.53 9.32 2.56
CA GLU A 112 -4.51 9.33 4.02
C GLU A 112 -5.15 8.06 4.56
N ILE A 113 -4.50 7.39 5.53
CA ILE A 113 -5.05 6.22 6.22
C ILE A 113 -6.26 6.64 7.06
N ARG A 114 -7.43 6.10 6.72
CA ARG A 114 -8.71 6.36 7.41
C ARG A 114 -9.12 5.26 8.38
N SER A 115 -8.75 4.01 8.10
CA SER A 115 -9.01 2.90 9.01
C SER A 115 -7.93 1.84 8.94
N ILE A 116 -7.67 1.19 10.08
CA ILE A 116 -6.82 0.01 10.21
C ILE A 116 -7.65 -1.02 10.97
N THR A 117 -8.06 -2.08 10.29
CA THR A 117 -8.97 -3.10 10.84
C THR A 117 -8.23 -4.44 10.90
N PRO A 118 -8.03 -5.02 12.08
CA PRO A 118 -7.55 -6.40 12.21
C PRO A 118 -8.42 -7.38 11.42
N LEU A 119 -7.79 -8.25 10.66
CA LEU A 119 -8.41 -9.36 9.93
C LEU A 119 -8.03 -10.67 10.64
N LEU A 120 -8.91 -11.08 11.56
CA LEU A 120 -8.79 -12.25 12.45
C LEU A 120 -7.64 -12.19 13.47
#